data_AF-A0A7L4R760-F1
#
_entry.id   AF-A0A7L4R760-F1
#
_cell.length_a   1.000
_cell.length_b   1.000
_cell.length_c   1.000
_cell.angle_alpha   90.00
_cell.angle_beta   90.00
_cell.angle_gamma   90.00
#
_symmetry.space_group_name_H-M   'P 1'
#
loop_
_entity.id
_entity.type
_entity.pdbx_description
1 polymer ?
#
loop_
_entity_poly.entity_id
_entity_poly.type
_entity_poly.pdbx_seq_one_letter_code
_entity_poly.pdbx_strand_id
1 'polypeptide(L)'
;MGLRPARCIREPKKRAWTRFSQKKPRKSYIKAMPHKDLNVYRMGATKPDFNYTVSLVVDQDIVLRDNSIESARQSANKELETKAAGNYFFLVRVYPHQVLRENKMVAGAGADRIQKGMRQAFGKPVDRAARLRKGQALFTVSTYKANEAFVQRAFKKATMKLSGRFRVVPEVGA
;
A
#
# COMPACT_ATOMS: atom_id res chain seq x y z
N MET A 1 -4.49 4.29 -21.63
CA MET A 1 -3.07 4.14 -21.24
C MET A 1 -3.03 3.35 -19.94
N GLY A 2 -2.33 2.20 -19.95
CA GLY A 2 -2.26 1.32 -18.78
C GLY A 2 -1.45 1.91 -17.63
N LEU A 3 -1.53 1.28 -16.46
CA LEU A 3 -0.79 1.67 -15.27
C LEU A 3 0.72 1.49 -15.52
N ARG A 4 1.52 2.55 -15.24
CA ARG A 4 2.99 2.46 -15.32
C ARG A 4 3.56 1.44 -14.33
N PRO A 5 4.66 0.75 -14.65
CA PRO A 5 5.25 -0.25 -13.76
C PRO A 5 5.73 0.37 -12.43
N ALA A 6 5.66 -0.41 -11.34
CA ALA A 6 6.04 0.00 -9.98
C ALA A 6 7.48 0.54 -9.87
N ARG A 7 8.41 0.05 -10.70
CA ARG A 7 9.80 0.52 -10.74
C ARG A 7 9.94 2.03 -10.93
N CYS A 8 9.00 2.69 -11.60
CA CYS A 8 9.04 4.14 -11.85
C CYS A 8 8.81 5.00 -10.60
N ILE A 9 8.18 4.44 -9.56
CA ILE A 9 7.77 5.19 -8.36
C ILE A 9 8.36 4.64 -7.06
N ARG A 10 8.97 3.44 -7.12
CA ARG A 10 9.38 2.65 -5.95
C ARG A 10 10.24 3.45 -4.97
N GLU A 11 11.09 4.32 -5.50
CA GLU A 11 12.05 5.07 -4.71
C GLU A 11 11.46 6.38 -4.19
N PRO A 12 11.59 6.67 -2.87
CA PRO A 12 11.05 7.88 -2.25
C PRO A 12 11.88 9.14 -2.56
N LYS A 13 12.31 9.34 -3.80
CA LYS A 13 13.14 10.48 -4.25
C LYS A 13 12.39 11.82 -4.26
N LYS A 14 11.08 11.80 -4.53
CA LYS A 14 10.28 13.02 -4.68
C LYS A 14 9.76 13.54 -3.34
N ARG A 15 9.54 14.85 -3.24
CA ARG A 15 8.87 15.47 -2.08
C ARG A 15 7.45 14.93 -1.91
N ALA A 16 6.99 14.88 -0.67
CA ALA A 16 5.64 14.42 -0.36
C ALA A 16 4.60 15.32 -1.03
N TRP A 17 3.60 14.71 -1.67
CA TRP A 17 2.51 15.41 -2.34
C TRP A 17 1.18 14.87 -1.84
N THR A 18 0.71 15.45 -0.73
CA THR A 18 -0.40 14.94 0.08
C THR A 18 -1.44 16.00 0.41
N ARG A 19 -1.21 17.29 0.07
CA ARG A 19 -2.04 18.42 0.52
C ARG A 19 -3.37 18.49 -0.22
N PHE A 20 -4.29 17.65 0.25
CA PHE A 20 -5.68 17.57 -0.16
C PHE A 20 -6.58 17.74 1.08
N SER A 21 -7.65 18.53 0.96
CA SER A 21 -8.64 18.69 2.03
C SER A 21 -10.03 18.62 1.44
N GLN A 22 -10.83 17.65 1.90
CA GLN A 22 -12.23 17.51 1.51
C GLN A 22 -13.08 18.63 2.12
N LYS A 23 -12.85 18.94 3.40
CA LYS A 23 -13.63 19.95 4.15
C LYS A 23 -13.33 21.39 3.73
N LYS A 24 -12.08 21.68 3.33
CA LYS A 24 -11.65 23.03 2.93
C LYS A 24 -10.98 22.99 1.55
N PRO A 25 -11.74 22.84 0.44
CA PRO A 25 -11.17 22.75 -0.92
C PRO A 25 -10.32 23.96 -1.32
N ARG A 26 -10.60 25.16 -0.77
CA ARG A 26 -9.74 26.34 -0.98
C ARG A 26 -8.32 26.14 -0.46
N LYS A 27 -8.14 25.34 0.60
CA LYS A 27 -6.83 24.98 1.16
C LYS A 27 -6.21 23.74 0.49
N SER A 28 -6.83 23.14 -0.53
CA SER A 28 -6.22 22.03 -1.27
C SER A 28 -5.32 22.56 -2.39
N TYR A 29 -4.08 22.07 -2.42
CA TYR A 29 -3.18 22.27 -3.57
C TYR A 29 -3.39 21.20 -4.63
N ILE A 30 -3.79 20.00 -4.21
CA ILE A 30 -4.22 18.92 -5.11
C ILE A 30 -5.71 19.14 -5.39
N LYS A 31 -6.07 19.41 -6.64
CA LYS A 31 -7.46 19.72 -7.02
C LYS A 31 -8.33 18.48 -7.20
N ALA A 32 -7.77 17.41 -7.77
CA ALA A 32 -8.46 16.14 -7.97
C ALA A 32 -7.67 15.03 -7.27
N MET A 33 -8.33 14.33 -6.36
CA MET A 33 -7.73 13.19 -5.66
C MET A 33 -8.13 11.91 -6.40
N PRO A 34 -7.18 11.03 -6.78
CA PRO A 34 -7.51 9.76 -7.42
C PRO A 34 -8.35 8.86 -6.51
N HIS A 35 -9.01 7.84 -7.08
CA HIS A 35 -9.66 6.79 -6.30
C HIS A 35 -8.62 6.07 -5.41
N LYS A 36 -9.09 5.41 -4.34
CA LYS A 36 -8.25 4.61 -3.44
C LYS A 36 -8.73 3.17 -3.52
N ASP A 37 -7.84 2.27 -3.92
CA ASP A 37 -8.19 0.84 -4.05
C ASP A 37 -8.21 0.14 -2.68
N LEU A 38 -7.33 0.55 -1.75
CA LEU A 38 -7.28 0.01 -0.39
C LEU A 38 -8.35 0.62 0.52
N ASN A 39 -9.49 -0.06 0.65
CA ASN A 39 -10.63 0.40 1.45
C ASN A 39 -10.75 -0.28 2.82
N VAL A 40 -10.33 -1.53 2.95
CA VAL A 40 -10.47 -2.32 4.19
C VAL A 40 -9.12 -2.41 4.90
N TYR A 41 -9.07 -1.97 6.16
CA TYR A 41 -7.85 -1.95 6.97
C TYR A 41 -7.88 -2.95 8.12
N ARG A 42 -9.06 -3.30 8.63
CA ARG A 42 -9.26 -4.23 9.73
C ARG A 42 -10.05 -5.43 9.23
N MET A 43 -9.57 -6.63 9.52
CA MET A 43 -10.16 -7.90 9.10
C MET A 43 -10.08 -8.93 10.22
N GLY A 44 -10.88 -9.98 10.10
CA GLY A 44 -11.00 -11.03 11.10
C GLY A 44 -11.78 -10.57 12.33
N ALA A 45 -11.62 -11.30 13.43
CA ALA A 45 -12.28 -11.01 14.69
C ALA A 45 -11.33 -10.20 15.58
N THR A 46 -11.87 -9.25 16.37
CA THR A 46 -11.09 -8.63 17.46
C THR A 46 -11.43 -9.39 18.73
N LYS A 47 -10.46 -10.12 19.29
CA LYS A 47 -10.61 -10.84 20.56
C LYS A 47 -9.49 -10.42 21.52
N PRO A 48 -9.78 -10.28 22.82
CA PRO A 48 -8.76 -9.92 23.81
C PRO A 48 -7.73 -11.04 24.02
N ASP A 49 -8.07 -12.29 23.70
CA ASP A 49 -7.26 -13.48 24.04
C ASP A 49 -6.09 -13.75 23.08
N PHE A 50 -5.87 -12.92 22.06
CA PHE A 50 -4.77 -13.12 21.12
C PHE A 50 -3.43 -12.83 21.78
N ASN A 51 -2.66 -13.89 22.04
CA ASN A 51 -1.39 -13.86 22.75
C ASN A 51 -0.15 -13.76 21.85
N TYR A 52 -0.32 -13.78 20.52
CA TYR A 52 0.77 -13.76 19.57
C TYR A 52 0.55 -12.75 18.45
N THR A 53 1.42 -11.75 18.36
CA THR A 53 1.35 -10.70 17.35
C THR A 53 2.57 -10.75 16.45
N VAL A 54 2.35 -10.70 15.13
CA VAL A 54 3.41 -10.68 14.14
C VAL A 54 3.19 -9.54 13.17
N SER A 55 4.23 -8.79 12.91
CA SER A 55 4.23 -7.67 11.98
C SER A 55 5.11 -7.95 10.77
N LEU A 56 4.61 -7.62 9.59
CA LEU A 56 5.41 -7.53 8.37
C LEU A 56 6.03 -6.14 8.30
N VAL A 57 7.34 -6.06 8.45
CA VAL A 57 8.12 -4.83 8.54
C VAL A 57 8.92 -4.62 7.26
N VAL A 58 9.00 -3.36 6.83
CA VAL A 58 9.79 -2.96 5.66
C VAL A 58 11.27 -2.84 6.02
N ASP A 59 12.17 -3.39 5.20
CA ASP A 59 13.63 -3.33 5.46
C ASP A 59 14.36 -2.22 4.66
N GLN A 60 13.64 -1.43 3.87
CA GLN A 60 14.19 -0.35 3.04
C GLN A 60 13.18 0.78 2.83
N ASP A 61 13.64 2.01 2.62
CA ASP A 61 12.72 3.11 2.29
C ASP A 61 12.07 2.89 0.93
N ILE A 62 10.73 2.84 0.91
CA ILE A 62 9.99 2.45 -0.30
C ILE A 62 8.64 3.16 -0.42
N VAL A 63 8.17 3.30 -1.65
CA VAL A 63 6.83 3.75 -1.99
C VAL A 63 6.05 2.59 -2.60
N LEU A 64 4.91 2.26 -1.99
CA LEU A 64 4.02 1.19 -2.43
C LEU A 64 2.69 1.80 -2.88
N ARG A 65 2.20 1.39 -4.06
CA ARG A 65 0.85 1.75 -4.50
C ARG A 65 -0.21 1.04 -3.68
N ASP A 66 -1.37 1.67 -3.57
CA ASP A 66 -2.51 1.07 -2.90
C ASP A 66 -2.96 -0.25 -3.54
N ASN A 67 -2.90 -0.37 -4.87
CA ASN A 67 -3.21 -1.62 -5.58
C ASN A 67 -2.34 -2.82 -5.15
N SER A 68 -1.05 -2.58 -4.90
CA SER A 68 -0.09 -3.59 -4.45
C SER A 68 -0.34 -3.96 -3.00
N ILE A 69 -0.65 -2.97 -2.16
CA ILE A 69 -1.03 -3.19 -0.75
C ILE A 69 -2.33 -4.00 -0.67
N GLU A 70 -3.34 -3.65 -1.48
CA GLU A 70 -4.62 -4.37 -1.53
C GLU A 70 -4.44 -5.80 -2.04
N SER A 71 -3.63 -6.01 -3.07
CA SER A 71 -3.30 -7.36 -3.58
C SER A 71 -2.59 -8.21 -2.52
N ALA A 72 -1.64 -7.61 -1.78
CA ALA A 72 -0.93 -8.28 -0.70
C ALA A 72 -1.85 -8.59 0.48
N ARG A 73 -2.74 -7.66 0.82
CA ARG A 73 -3.77 -7.82 1.86
C ARG A 73 -4.71 -8.98 1.51
N GLN A 74 -5.28 -9.00 0.31
CA GLN A 74 -6.17 -10.09 -0.14
C GLN A 74 -5.47 -11.45 -0.10
N SER A 75 -4.23 -11.52 -0.58
CA SER A 75 -3.44 -12.76 -0.55
C SER A 75 -3.16 -13.26 0.87
N ALA A 76 -2.85 -12.36 1.80
CA ALA A 76 -2.65 -12.72 3.21
C ALA A 76 -3.96 -13.17 3.86
N ASN A 77 -5.04 -12.39 3.67
CA ASN A 77 -6.33 -12.66 4.26
C ASN A 77 -6.91 -14.00 3.80
N LYS A 78 -6.79 -14.34 2.51
CA LYS A 78 -7.26 -15.63 1.97
C LYS A 78 -6.56 -16.82 2.66
N GLU A 79 -5.27 -16.71 2.94
CA GLU A 79 -4.52 -17.77 3.64
C GLU A 79 -4.96 -17.88 5.10
N LEU A 80 -5.14 -16.75 5.78
CA LEU A 80 -5.59 -16.70 7.17
C LEU A 80 -7.02 -17.22 7.34
N GLU A 81 -7.94 -16.83 6.44
CA GLU A 81 -9.33 -17.26 6.49
C GLU A 81 -9.48 -18.77 6.29
N THR A 82 -8.65 -19.36 5.42
CA THR A 82 -8.72 -20.80 5.12
C THR A 82 -8.31 -21.67 6.32
N LYS A 83 -7.41 -21.17 7.19
CA LYS A 83 -6.77 -22.00 8.22
C LYS A 83 -7.00 -21.55 9.66
N ALA A 84 -7.32 -20.28 9.86
CA ALA A 84 -7.52 -19.67 11.17
C ALA A 84 -8.86 -18.89 11.20
N ALA A 85 -9.89 -19.36 10.49
CA ALA A 85 -11.20 -18.72 10.44
C ALA A 85 -11.68 -18.27 11.83
N GLY A 86 -11.97 -16.97 11.98
CA GLY A 86 -12.45 -16.38 13.23
C GLY A 86 -11.43 -16.28 14.39
N ASN A 87 -10.18 -16.70 14.19
CA ASN A 87 -9.13 -16.77 15.22
C ASN A 87 -7.90 -15.90 14.87
N TYR A 88 -8.10 -14.87 14.06
CA TYR A 88 -7.07 -13.85 13.81
C TYR A 88 -7.69 -12.46 13.75
N PHE A 89 -6.88 -11.47 14.09
CA PHE A 89 -7.09 -10.06 13.79
C PHE A 89 -6.02 -9.61 12.82
N PHE A 90 -6.41 -9.14 11.63
CA PHE A 90 -5.48 -8.65 10.61
C PHE A 90 -5.68 -7.15 10.40
N LEU A 91 -4.59 -6.38 10.59
CA LEU A 91 -4.54 -4.94 10.47
C LEU A 91 -3.56 -4.50 9.37
N VAL A 92 -4.03 -3.64 8.48
CA VAL A 92 -3.18 -2.84 7.59
C VAL A 92 -2.83 -1.54 8.31
N ARG A 93 -1.54 -1.35 8.63
CA ARG A 93 -1.06 -0.22 9.46
C ARG A 93 -0.83 1.06 8.67
N VAL A 94 -0.66 0.99 7.35
CA VAL A 94 -0.33 2.16 6.49
C VAL A 94 -1.48 2.59 5.60
N TYR A 95 -1.59 3.91 5.43
CA TYR A 95 -2.57 4.54 4.56
C TYR A 95 -1.89 5.21 3.34
N PRO A 96 -2.48 5.12 2.13
CA PRO A 96 -1.91 5.70 0.93
C PRO A 96 -2.18 7.20 0.85
N HIS A 97 -1.36 8.00 1.52
CA HIS A 97 -1.47 9.46 1.54
C HIS A 97 -0.83 10.14 0.33
N GLN A 98 0.23 9.55 -0.23
CA GLN A 98 1.00 10.15 -1.32
C GLN A 98 0.22 10.06 -2.63
N VAL A 99 0.06 11.18 -3.32
CA VAL A 99 -0.51 11.18 -4.67
C VAL A 99 0.62 11.05 -5.70
N LEU A 100 0.39 10.22 -6.71
CA LEU A 100 1.26 9.99 -7.84
C LEU A 100 0.79 10.82 -9.04
N ARG A 101 1.76 11.39 -9.75
CA ARG A 101 1.54 12.25 -10.91
C ARG A 101 2.10 11.61 -12.16
N GLU A 102 1.40 11.79 -13.26
CA GLU A 102 1.87 11.36 -14.58
C GLU A 102 1.68 12.47 -15.61
N ASN A 103 2.76 12.78 -16.35
CA ASN A 103 2.62 13.45 -17.64
C ASN A 103 2.25 12.36 -18.67
N LYS A 104 0.96 12.28 -18.99
CA LYS A 104 0.43 11.27 -19.90
C LYS A 104 0.83 11.66 -21.32
N MET A 105 1.66 10.83 -21.95
CA MET A 105 1.94 10.93 -23.37
C MET A 105 0.74 10.34 -24.13
N VAL A 106 0.21 11.04 -25.12
CA VAL A 106 -0.77 10.46 -26.03
C VAL A 106 0.04 9.84 -27.17
N ALA A 107 -0.18 8.57 -27.46
CA ALA A 107 0.46 7.88 -28.57
C ALA A 107 -0.61 7.54 -29.61
N GLY A 108 -0.32 7.75 -30.89
CA GLY A 108 -1.24 7.55 -32.01
C GLY A 108 -1.03 8.60 -33.11
N ALA A 109 -1.65 8.40 -34.28
CA ALA A 109 -1.64 9.38 -35.36
C ALA A 109 -2.28 10.70 -34.91
N GLY A 110 -1.63 11.84 -35.15
CA GLY A 110 -2.12 13.16 -34.75
C GLY A 110 -1.97 13.50 -33.26
N ALA A 111 -1.30 12.65 -32.47
CA ALA A 111 -1.07 12.92 -31.05
C ALA A 111 -0.13 14.12 -30.80
N ASP A 112 0.75 14.40 -31.76
CA ASP A 112 1.63 15.58 -31.84
C ASP A 112 0.86 16.91 -31.77
N ARG A 113 -0.37 16.94 -32.30
CA ARG A 113 -1.23 18.14 -32.29
C ARG A 113 -1.90 18.40 -30.95
N ILE A 114 -2.09 17.34 -30.16
CA ILE A 114 -2.78 17.38 -28.86
C ILE A 114 -1.77 17.50 -27.72
N GLN A 115 -0.56 16.98 -27.92
CA GLN A 115 0.45 16.86 -26.88
C GLN A 115 1.58 17.88 -27.01
N LYS A 116 1.82 18.65 -25.95
CA LYS A 116 2.90 19.66 -25.87
C LYS A 116 4.30 19.09 -25.56
N GLY A 117 4.49 17.77 -25.71
CA GLY A 117 5.72 17.09 -25.31
C GLY A 117 6.09 17.32 -23.84
N MET A 118 7.28 17.89 -23.60
CA MET A 118 7.80 18.21 -22.25
C MET A 118 7.47 19.62 -21.76
N ARG A 119 6.90 20.48 -22.61
CA ARG A 119 6.43 21.80 -22.18
C ARG A 119 5.24 21.59 -21.23
N GLN A 120 5.27 22.23 -20.06
CA GLN A 120 4.26 22.06 -18.99
C GLN A 120 4.15 20.60 -18.47
N ALA A 121 5.28 19.91 -18.29
CA ALA A 121 5.33 18.51 -17.86
C ALA A 121 4.85 18.21 -16.41
N PHE A 122 4.23 19.16 -15.71
CA PHE A 122 3.64 18.89 -14.41
C PHE A 122 2.44 17.94 -14.56
N GLY A 123 2.65 16.70 -14.16
CA GLY A 123 1.69 15.62 -14.38
C GLY A 123 0.38 15.80 -13.63
N LYS A 124 -0.69 15.21 -14.20
CA LYS A 124 -2.00 15.10 -13.55
C LYS A 124 -1.92 14.04 -12.44
N PRO A 125 -2.71 14.18 -11.35
CA PRO A 125 -2.84 13.13 -10.35
C PRO A 125 -3.47 11.88 -11.00
N VAL A 126 -2.86 10.71 -10.80
CA VAL A 126 -3.33 9.45 -11.40
C VAL A 126 -3.65 8.41 -10.35
N ASP A 127 -2.85 8.32 -9.30
CA ASP A 127 -2.91 7.19 -8.37
C ASP A 127 -2.46 7.58 -6.95
N ARG A 128 -2.64 6.69 -5.97
CA ARG A 128 -2.21 6.88 -4.59
C ARG A 128 -1.16 5.85 -4.17
N ALA A 129 -0.35 6.22 -3.19
CA ALA A 129 0.69 5.37 -2.64
C ALA A 129 0.93 5.65 -1.16
N ALA A 130 1.43 4.65 -0.45
CA ALA A 130 2.00 4.79 0.87
C ALA A 130 3.53 4.95 0.75
N ARG A 131 4.09 5.89 1.51
CA ARG A 131 5.55 5.99 1.70
C ARG A 131 5.88 5.30 3.01
N LEU A 132 6.74 4.30 2.94
CA LEU A 132 7.19 3.53 4.10
C LEU A 132 8.68 3.80 4.32
N ARG A 133 9.04 3.92 5.60
CA ARG A 133 10.44 3.98 6.03
C ARG A 133 10.92 2.60 6.45
N LYS A 134 12.23 2.38 6.40
CA LYS A 134 12.85 1.19 7.00
C LYS A 134 12.44 1.05 8.47
N GLY A 135 12.07 -0.17 8.86
CA GLY A 135 11.59 -0.49 10.21
C GLY A 135 10.09 -0.24 10.43
N GLN A 136 9.38 0.33 9.46
CA GLN A 136 7.94 0.57 9.59
C GLN A 136 7.12 -0.70 9.31
N ALA A 137 6.17 -1.01 10.18
CA ALA A 137 5.25 -2.12 9.99
C ALA A 137 4.18 -1.78 8.94
N LEU A 138 4.02 -2.67 7.95
CA LEU A 138 3.01 -2.60 6.88
C LEU A 138 1.72 -3.31 7.28
N PHE A 139 1.87 -4.56 7.75
CA PHE A 139 0.78 -5.45 8.15
C PHE A 139 1.05 -6.00 9.53
N THR A 140 0.00 -6.23 10.30
CA THR A 140 0.08 -6.87 11.61
C THR A 140 -1.04 -7.87 11.77
N VAL A 141 -0.71 -9.06 12.25
CA VAL A 141 -1.66 -10.12 12.54
C VAL A 141 -1.51 -10.49 14.00
N SER A 142 -2.60 -10.43 14.77
CA SER A 142 -2.69 -10.98 16.12
C SER A 142 -3.50 -12.26 16.07
N THR A 143 -2.99 -13.34 16.66
CA THR A 143 -3.64 -14.66 16.72
C THR A 143 -3.14 -15.44 17.94
N TYR A 144 -3.49 -16.71 18.04
CA TYR A 144 -2.94 -17.64 19.01
C TYR A 144 -1.61 -18.23 18.52
N LYS A 145 -0.69 -18.53 19.44
CA LYS A 145 0.62 -19.14 19.13
C LYS A 145 0.53 -20.40 18.26
N ALA A 146 -0.54 -21.20 18.39
CA ALA A 146 -0.77 -22.38 17.56
C ALA A 146 -0.83 -22.09 16.04
N ASN A 147 -1.22 -20.87 15.65
CA ASN A 147 -1.38 -20.46 14.25
C ASN A 147 -0.15 -19.76 13.66
N GLU A 148 0.97 -19.71 14.38
CA GLU A 148 2.19 -19.01 13.97
C GLU A 148 2.66 -19.41 12.56
N ALA A 149 2.73 -20.71 12.27
CA ALA A 149 3.17 -21.22 10.96
C ALA A 149 2.30 -20.72 9.80
N PHE A 150 1.00 -20.51 10.04
CA PHE A 150 0.07 -19.99 9.04
C PHE A 150 0.26 -18.49 8.83
N VAL A 151 0.52 -17.73 9.89
CA VAL A 151 0.83 -16.30 9.78
C VAL A 151 2.11 -16.08 8.98
N GLN A 152 3.16 -16.86 9.24
CA GLN A 152 4.41 -16.78 8.47
C GLN A 152 4.18 -17.09 6.99
N ARG A 153 3.37 -18.10 6.68
CA ARG A 153 3.00 -18.46 5.30
C ARG A 153 2.18 -17.36 4.62
N ALA A 154 1.22 -16.77 5.32
CA ALA A 154 0.40 -15.66 4.83
C ALA A 154 1.27 -14.44 4.49
N PHE A 155 2.21 -14.08 5.35
CA PHE A 155 3.15 -13.00 5.08
C PHE A 155 4.13 -13.33 3.95
N LYS A 156 4.61 -14.57 3.84
CA LYS A 156 5.42 -14.99 2.68
C LYS A 156 4.66 -14.76 1.37
N LYS A 157 3.38 -15.14 1.29
CA LYS A 157 2.54 -14.85 0.11
C LYS A 157 2.33 -13.35 -0.12
N ALA A 158 2.12 -12.58 0.95
CA ALA A 158 1.98 -11.13 0.86
C ALA A 158 3.24 -10.45 0.29
N THR A 159 4.43 -10.87 0.73
CA THR A 159 5.70 -10.29 0.24
C THR A 159 5.90 -10.46 -1.26
N MET A 160 5.38 -11.54 -1.86
CA MET A 160 5.45 -11.76 -3.31
C MET A 160 4.62 -10.76 -4.13
N LYS A 161 3.66 -10.07 -3.49
CA LYS A 161 2.81 -9.03 -4.13
C LYS A 161 3.37 -7.63 -3.98
N LEU A 162 4.41 -7.46 -3.17
CA LEU A 162 4.98 -6.18 -2.83
C LEU A 162 6.33 -6.02 -3.55
N SER A 163 6.58 -4.81 -4.05
CA SER A 163 7.93 -4.48 -4.48
C SER A 163 8.78 -4.19 -3.23
N GLY A 164 9.92 -4.85 -3.06
CA GLY A 164 10.88 -4.52 -1.99
C GLY A 164 11.28 -5.69 -1.10
N ARG A 165 12.05 -5.38 -0.05
CA ARG A 165 12.49 -6.33 0.97
C ARG A 165 11.70 -6.11 2.25
N PHE A 166 11.16 -7.20 2.79
CA PHE A 166 10.32 -7.20 3.98
C PHE A 166 10.83 -8.28 4.93
N ARG A 167 10.64 -8.04 6.22
CA ARG A 167 10.99 -8.96 7.29
C ARG A 167 9.75 -9.24 8.12
N VAL A 168 9.57 -10.49 8.50
CA VAL A 168 8.54 -10.88 9.46
C VAL A 168 9.14 -10.75 10.85
N VAL A 169 8.50 -9.98 11.73
CA VAL A 169 8.96 -9.72 13.10
C VAL A 169 7.85 -10.12 14.07
N PRO A 170 8.07 -11.12 14.94
CA PRO A 170 7.17 -11.37 16.06
C PRO A 170 7.31 -10.21 17.05
N GLU A 171 6.19 -9.58 17.40
CA GLU A 171 6.11 -8.64 18.52
C GLU A 171 5.95 -9.50 19.79
N VAL A 172 7.04 -9.70 20.53
CA VAL A 172 6.98 -10.33 21.85
C VAL A 172 6.27 -9.34 22.76
N GLY A 173 5.11 -9.73 23.29
CA GLY A 173 4.38 -8.92 24.27
C GLY A 173 5.30 -8.58 25.44
N ALA A 174 5.33 -7.29 25.80
CA ALA A 174 5.86 -6.83 27.08
C ALA A 174 4.99 -7.37 28.22
#